data_AF-A0A0U5EQV1-F1
#
_entry.id   AF-A0A0U5EQV1-F1
#
_cell.length_a   1.000
_cell.length_b   1.000
_cell.length_c   1.000
_cell.angle_alpha   90.00
_cell.angle_beta   90.00
_cell.angle_gamma   90.00
#
_symmetry.space_group_name_H-M   'P 1'
#
loop_
_entity.id
_entity.type
_entity.pdbx_description
1 polymer ?
#
loop_
_entity_poly.entity_id
_entity_poly.type
_entity_poly.pdbx_seq_one_letter_code
_entity_poly.pdbx_strand_id
1 'polypeptide(L)'
;MDKSFLFQLGVFADRYVYLGNQEIVLKAHQQRLPPHTVRYIAETKKSDDFLVAVVLKISSFLLSGFILPVIALPIKGLYKAYIHRLEIHQLRDSRAAQITQTQPMSPSPIQTPENVTMTEKAIGSSKIALVTGDLTSESADLIVNAANAYLMAGNGVCGAIYNAAGSEVFEECRRILKFQSKDRLSCGEVALTAAGQLAPRIKGIVHAVGPDCRILTENQERRELLRKAYENALAAAIKKHPTSCTISFPSISTGIYEFPANEAAEVALNAVKDFILQHPETALNVRFVFLKNDSSAIFNYKTTLNNFD
;
A
#
# COMPACT_ATOMS: atom_id res chain seq x y z
N MET A 1 34.58 -0.25 0.36
CA MET A 1 33.47 -0.87 -0.39
C MET A 1 32.19 -0.38 0.24
N ASP A 2 31.60 0.63 -0.38
CA ASP A 2 30.39 1.30 0.09
C ASP A 2 29.19 0.42 -0.29
N LYS A 3 28.55 -0.21 0.70
CA LYS A 3 27.30 -0.96 0.49
C LYS A 3 26.16 -0.11 1.02
N SER A 4 25.78 0.90 0.26
CA SER A 4 24.53 1.62 0.45
C SER A 4 23.38 0.69 0.04
N PHE A 5 22.81 -0.01 1.00
CA PHE A 5 21.58 -0.77 0.79
C PHE A 5 20.39 0.22 0.77
N LEU A 6 19.73 0.35 -0.38
CA LEU A 6 18.43 1.01 -0.50
C LEU A 6 17.36 0.12 0.14
N PHE A 7 16.91 0.47 1.35
CA PHE A 7 15.83 -0.22 2.05
C PHE A 7 14.52 0.55 1.91
N GLN A 8 13.42 -0.16 1.60
CA GLN A 8 12.08 0.41 1.61
C GLN A 8 11.47 0.18 3.00
N LEU A 9 11.40 1.24 3.83
CA LEU A 9 10.69 1.19 5.11
C LEU A 9 9.18 1.38 4.88
N GLY A 10 8.38 0.40 5.30
CA GLY A 10 6.95 0.58 5.58
C GLY A 10 6.74 0.71 7.08
N VAL A 11 6.05 1.77 7.52
CA VAL A 11 5.64 1.93 8.93
C VAL A 11 4.22 1.38 9.05
N PHE A 12 4.04 0.31 9.81
CA PHE A 12 2.71 -0.27 10.08
C PHE A 12 2.38 -0.13 11.58
N ALA A 13 1.21 0.43 11.87
CA ALA A 13 0.60 0.51 13.20
C ALA A 13 1.51 1.06 14.33
N ASP A 14 2.38 2.03 14.03
CA ASP A 14 3.31 2.68 14.98
C ASP A 14 4.28 1.75 15.73
N ARG A 15 4.44 0.48 15.32
CA ARG A 15 5.20 -0.53 16.10
C ARG A 15 6.20 -1.37 15.31
N TYR A 16 6.13 -1.40 13.98
CA TYR A 16 6.95 -2.31 13.17
C TYR A 16 7.63 -1.61 12.00
N VAL A 17 8.89 -1.99 11.77
CA VAL A 17 9.65 -1.70 10.55
C VAL A 17 10.11 -3.03 9.96
N TYR A 18 10.03 -3.16 8.65
CA TYR A 18 10.52 -4.34 7.94
C TYR A 18 11.84 -4.04 7.24
N LEU A 19 12.82 -4.94 7.39
CA LEU A 19 14.10 -4.89 6.67
C LEU A 19 14.21 -6.16 5.82
N GLY A 20 13.79 -6.08 4.55
CA GLY A 20 13.57 -7.25 3.71
C GLY A 20 12.43 -8.11 4.27
N ASN A 21 12.68 -9.41 4.46
CA ASN A 21 11.70 -10.37 5.01
C ASN A 21 11.75 -10.46 6.55
N GLN A 22 12.55 -9.63 7.22
CA GLN A 22 12.68 -9.63 8.67
C GLN A 22 11.79 -8.56 9.29
N GLU A 23 10.95 -8.99 10.23
CA GLU A 23 10.21 -8.12 11.13
C GLU A 23 11.16 -7.54 12.17
N ILE A 24 11.23 -6.21 12.26
CA ILE A 24 11.93 -5.51 13.31
C ILE A 24 10.90 -4.87 14.23
N VAL A 25 10.87 -5.33 15.47
CA VAL A 25 10.05 -4.73 16.52
C VAL A 25 10.71 -3.40 16.91
N LEU A 26 9.99 -2.30 16.73
CA LEU A 26 10.45 -1.00 17.22
C LEU A 26 10.23 -0.96 18.73
N LYS A 27 11.29 -0.70 19.51
CA LYS A 27 11.13 -0.24 20.89
C LYS A 27 11.09 1.28 20.86
N ALA A 28 9.92 1.85 21.12
CA ALA A 28 9.77 3.29 21.25
C ALA A 28 10.52 3.76 22.50
N HIS A 29 11.65 4.46 22.32
CA HIS A 29 12.26 5.27 23.37
C HIS A 29 11.95 6.73 23.09
N GLN A 30 10.89 7.25 23.70
CA GLN A 30 10.56 8.67 23.67
C GLN A 30 11.54 9.41 24.58
N GLN A 31 12.68 9.82 24.03
CA GLN A 31 13.56 10.78 24.69
C GLN A 31 13.09 12.19 24.35
N ARG A 32 13.10 13.12 25.32
CA ARG A 32 12.74 14.54 25.12
C ARG A 32 13.60 15.14 24.00
N LEU A 33 13.06 15.13 22.79
CA LEU A 33 13.46 15.95 21.65
C LEU A 33 12.50 17.15 21.57
N PRO A 34 12.76 18.16 20.72
CA PRO A 34 11.89 19.32 20.56
C PRO A 34 10.43 18.91 20.34
N PRO A 35 9.46 19.80 20.65
CA PRO A 35 8.04 19.52 20.41
C PRO A 35 7.85 18.97 19.00
N HIS A 36 7.09 17.89 18.88
CA HIS A 36 6.74 17.23 17.61
C HIS A 36 7.84 16.40 16.91
N THR A 37 8.93 16.08 17.59
CA THR A 37 9.92 15.11 17.10
C THR A 37 9.79 13.78 17.84
N VAL A 38 9.52 12.69 17.12
CA VAL A 38 9.54 11.33 17.69
C VAL A 38 10.73 10.57 17.11
N ARG A 39 11.55 10.00 18.00
CA ARG A 39 12.67 9.12 17.65
C ARG A 39 12.26 7.67 17.86
N TYR A 40 12.34 6.86 16.79
CA TYR A 40 12.24 5.41 16.91
C TYR A 40 13.63 4.80 16.85
N ILE A 41 13.90 3.84 17.74
CA ILE A 41 15.12 3.03 17.74
C ILE A 41 14.69 1.62 17.35
N ALA A 42 15.18 1.14 16.21
CA ALA A 42 14.98 -0.24 15.79
C ALA A 42 16.21 -1.07 16.17
N GLU A 43 16.01 -2.19 16.87
CA GLU A 43 17.06 -3.16 17.22
C GLU A 43 16.93 -4.38 16.30
N THR A 44 17.98 -4.73 15.55
CA THR A 44 18.00 -5.98 14.75
C THR A 44 18.96 -7.00 15.36
N LYS A 45 18.65 -8.29 15.23
CA LYS A 45 19.50 -9.39 15.71
C LYS A 45 19.91 -10.27 14.53
N LYS A 46 21.09 -10.03 13.96
CA LYS A 46 21.75 -10.98 13.05
C LYS A 46 23.25 -10.94 13.31
N SER A 47 23.78 -12.03 13.86
CA SER A 47 25.23 -12.33 14.04
C SER A 47 26.10 -11.16 14.50
N ASP A 48 26.36 -11.04 15.80
CA ASP A 48 27.37 -10.18 16.47
C ASP A 48 27.50 -8.68 16.08
N ASP A 49 26.73 -8.18 15.11
CA ASP A 49 26.74 -6.81 14.62
C ASP A 49 25.32 -6.23 14.72
N PHE A 50 25.18 -5.17 15.52
CA PHE A 50 23.91 -4.46 15.73
C PHE A 50 23.71 -3.40 14.66
N LEU A 51 22.54 -3.40 14.01
CA LEU A 51 22.09 -2.29 13.16
C LEU A 51 21.10 -1.43 13.96
N VAL A 52 21.41 -0.14 14.14
CA VAL A 52 20.49 0.83 14.75
C VAL A 52 19.90 1.69 13.64
N ALA A 53 18.60 1.57 13.39
CA ALA A 53 17.89 2.50 12.51
C ALA A 53 17.25 3.61 13.35
N VAL A 54 17.53 4.87 13.00
CA VAL A 54 16.90 6.06 13.59
C VAL A 54 15.87 6.60 12.61
N VAL A 55 14.59 6.49 12.95
CA VAL A 55 13.51 7.12 12.17
C VAL A 55 13.08 8.39 12.90
N LEU A 56 13.20 9.53 12.22
CA LEU A 56 12.75 10.84 12.72
C LEU A 56 11.39 11.16 12.09
N LYS A 57 10.35 11.27 12.91
CA LYS A 57 9.06 11.83 12.49
C LYS A 57 9.08 13.33 12.80
N ILE A 58 8.95 14.17 11.78
CA ILE A 58 8.68 15.62 11.93
C ILE A 58 7.19 15.81 11.65
N SER A 59 6.45 16.46 12.55
CA SER A 59 4.99 16.58 12.42
C SER A 59 4.56 17.36 11.17
N SER A 60 3.57 16.77 10.50
CA SER A 60 2.47 17.38 9.76
C SER A 60 2.46 18.92 9.71
N PHE A 61 3.12 19.50 8.73
CA PHE A 61 2.60 20.59 7.90
C PHE A 61 3.54 20.74 6.70
N LEU A 62 3.01 20.49 5.50
CA LEU A 62 3.56 20.89 4.19
C LEU A 62 5.06 20.64 3.98
N LEU A 63 5.41 19.49 3.41
CA LEU A 63 6.43 19.33 2.36
C LEU A 63 6.47 17.87 1.91
N SER A 64 5.80 17.59 0.80
CA SER A 64 5.97 16.38 0.00
C SER A 64 7.42 16.27 -0.48
N GLY A 65 8.06 15.12 -0.29
CA GLY A 65 9.27 14.77 -1.05
C GLY A 65 10.57 14.45 -0.29
N PHE A 66 10.56 14.30 1.04
CA PHE A 66 11.80 13.90 1.74
C PHE A 66 11.95 12.37 1.85
N ILE A 67 12.99 11.85 1.19
CA ILE A 67 13.62 10.57 1.53
C ILE A 67 14.37 10.82 2.86
N LEU A 68 13.93 10.21 3.95
CA LEU A 68 14.68 10.25 5.21
C LEU A 68 16.01 9.48 5.02
N PRO A 69 17.18 10.09 5.27
CA PRO A 69 18.43 9.35 5.25
C PRO A 69 18.47 8.40 6.44
N VAL A 70 18.39 7.10 6.17
CA VAL A 70 18.66 6.06 7.17
C VAL A 70 20.17 5.92 7.28
N ILE A 71 20.75 6.46 8.36
CA ILE A 71 22.17 6.24 8.65
C ILE A 71 22.28 4.93 9.45
N ALA A 72 22.72 3.86 8.81
CA ALA A 72 23.13 2.63 9.48
C ALA A 72 24.61 2.76 9.87
N LEU A 73 24.90 2.85 11.17
CA LEU A 73 26.28 2.84 11.68
C LEU A 73 26.61 1.48 12.30
N PRO A 74 27.72 0.82 11.92
CA PRO A 74 28.25 -0.33 12.66
C PRO A 74 28.94 0.19 13.93
N ILE A 75 28.45 -0.19 15.11
CA ILE A 75 29.01 0.28 16.38
C ILE A 75 29.59 -0.91 17.16
N LYS A 76 30.90 -1.12 17.07
CA LYS A 76 31.64 -1.92 18.06
C LYS A 76 32.06 -0.99 19.22
N GLY A 77 31.68 -1.36 20.46
CA GLY A 77 32.32 -0.86 21.68
C GLY A 77 31.69 0.33 22.42
N LEU A 78 30.85 1.15 21.81
CA LEU A 78 30.28 2.35 22.49
C LEU A 78 29.06 2.07 23.38
N TYR A 79 28.49 0.85 23.34
CA TYR A 79 27.21 0.55 23.99
C TYR A 79 27.31 0.39 25.52
N LYS A 80 28.42 -0.14 26.05
CA LYS A 80 28.59 -0.34 27.50
C LYS A 80 28.69 0.97 28.29
N ALA A 81 29.23 2.03 27.70
CA ALA A 81 29.37 3.33 28.36
C ALA A 81 28.07 4.17 28.34
N TYR A 82 27.19 3.93 27.36
CA TYR A 82 25.98 4.74 27.17
C TYR A 82 24.79 4.25 28.02
N ILE A 83 24.62 2.94 28.18
CA ILE A 83 23.57 2.35 29.04
C ILE A 83 23.81 2.70 30.52
N HIS A 84 25.07 2.64 30.99
CA HIS A 84 25.38 2.94 32.38
C HIS A 84 25.09 4.41 32.77
N ARG A 85 25.14 5.33 31.79
CA ARG A 85 24.83 6.75 32.00
C ARG A 85 23.31 7.03 32.01
N LEU A 86 22.49 6.18 31.41
CA LEU A 86 21.02 6.33 31.39
C LEU A 86 20.36 5.80 32.68
N GLU A 87 20.88 4.73 33.28
CA GLU A 87 20.40 4.22 34.58
C GLU A 87 20.62 5.24 35.73
N ILE A 88 21.72 5.99 35.68
CA ILE A 88 22.04 7.02 36.69
C ILE A 88 21.07 8.22 36.62
N HIS A 89 20.47 8.50 35.46
CA HIS A 89 19.51 9.59 35.31
C HIS A 89 18.07 9.21 35.70
N GLN A 90 17.68 7.93 35.63
CA GLN A 90 16.33 7.50 36.01
C GLN A 90 16.11 7.48 37.53
N LEU A 91 17.17 7.47 38.34
CA LEU A 91 17.07 7.54 39.81
C LEU A 91 16.86 8.97 40.35
N ARG A 92 16.84 10.01 39.51
CA ARG A 92 16.70 11.41 39.94
C ARG A 92 15.34 12.06 39.68
N ASP A 93 14.49 11.48 38.84
CA ASP A 93 13.26 12.15 38.37
C ASP A 93 11.94 11.63 39.01
N SER A 94 11.99 10.94 40.15
CA SER A 94 10.80 10.47 40.88
C SER A 94 10.01 11.58 41.63
N ARG A 95 10.17 12.85 41.27
CA ARG A 95 9.49 13.99 41.90
C ARG A 95 9.00 15.01 40.88
N ALA A 96 8.00 14.64 40.07
CA ALA A 96 7.05 15.60 39.48
C ALA A 96 5.95 14.85 38.72
N ALA A 97 4.88 14.49 39.42
CA ALA A 97 3.62 14.13 38.79
C ALA A 97 2.50 14.84 39.53
N GLN A 98 1.75 15.72 38.86
CA GLN A 98 0.35 16.05 39.16
C GLN A 98 -0.30 16.92 38.05
N ILE A 99 -1.42 16.40 37.50
CA ILE A 99 -2.68 17.07 37.06
C ILE A 99 -2.60 17.87 35.72
N THR A 100 -3.48 17.70 34.71
CA THR A 100 -4.96 17.81 34.70
C THR A 100 -5.63 16.94 33.61
N GLN A 101 -6.79 16.37 33.95
CA GLN A 101 -7.71 15.66 33.06
C GLN A 101 -8.68 16.63 32.35
N THR A 102 -8.92 16.45 31.06
CA THR A 102 -10.13 16.96 30.38
C THR A 102 -10.86 15.80 29.71
N GLN A 103 -12.19 15.77 29.87
CA GLN A 103 -13.07 14.71 29.36
C GLN A 103 -13.21 14.79 27.82
N PRO A 104 -13.32 13.65 27.11
CA PRO A 104 -13.56 13.66 25.67
C PRO A 104 -15.04 13.84 25.33
N MET A 105 -15.34 14.75 24.40
CA MET A 105 -16.66 14.89 23.77
C MET A 105 -16.92 13.74 22.78
N SER A 106 -18.18 13.33 22.67
CA SER A 106 -18.66 12.33 21.71
C SER A 106 -18.56 12.84 20.26
N PRO A 107 -18.00 12.07 19.31
CA PRO A 107 -17.97 12.48 17.91
C PRO A 107 -19.35 12.33 17.24
N SER A 108 -19.80 13.39 16.58
CA SER A 108 -20.91 13.34 15.63
C SER A 108 -20.59 12.41 14.45
N PRO A 109 -21.58 11.81 13.78
CA PRO A 109 -21.34 10.88 12.67
C PRO A 109 -20.65 11.62 11.51
N ILE A 110 -19.41 11.25 11.22
CA ILE A 110 -18.71 11.68 10.01
C ILE A 110 -19.38 10.95 8.84
N GLN A 111 -20.09 11.67 7.98
CA GLN A 111 -20.56 11.13 6.71
C GLN A 111 -19.34 10.75 5.86
N THR A 112 -19.15 9.46 5.60
CA THR A 112 -18.13 8.98 4.66
C THR A 112 -18.44 9.54 3.26
N PRO A 113 -17.48 10.16 2.56
CA PRO A 113 -17.73 10.70 1.23
C PRO A 113 -18.13 9.56 0.28
N GLU A 114 -19.32 9.66 -0.32
CA GLU A 114 -19.83 8.65 -1.25
C GLU A 114 -18.98 8.56 -2.53
N ASN A 115 -18.84 7.34 -3.04
CA ASN A 115 -18.22 7.03 -4.32
C ASN A 115 -19.21 7.34 -5.45
N VAL A 116 -18.82 8.20 -6.40
CA VAL A 116 -19.71 8.73 -7.45
C VAL A 116 -19.23 8.25 -8.82
N THR A 117 -20.10 7.52 -9.54
CA THR A 117 -19.87 7.14 -10.93
C THR A 117 -19.88 8.37 -11.83
N MET A 118 -18.79 8.59 -12.55
CA MET A 118 -18.63 9.70 -13.48
C MET A 118 -19.07 9.36 -14.90
N THR A 119 -18.71 8.16 -15.35
CA THR A 119 -18.91 7.70 -16.73
C THR A 119 -18.90 6.18 -16.69
N GLU A 120 -19.75 5.55 -17.49
CA GLU A 120 -19.77 4.10 -17.67
C GLU A 120 -20.03 3.75 -19.12
N LYS A 121 -19.49 2.61 -19.55
CA LYS A 121 -19.70 2.04 -20.87
C LYS A 121 -19.99 0.55 -20.74
N ALA A 122 -21.07 0.10 -21.38
CA ALA A 122 -21.41 -1.32 -21.47
C ALA A 122 -20.51 -2.02 -22.50
N ILE A 123 -20.09 -3.24 -22.18
CA ILE A 123 -19.32 -4.13 -23.06
C ILE A 123 -19.95 -5.52 -22.95
N GLY A 124 -20.84 -5.88 -23.88
CA GLY A 124 -21.63 -7.10 -23.78
C GLY A 124 -22.53 -7.11 -22.54
N SER A 125 -22.45 -8.18 -21.74
CA SER A 125 -23.15 -8.35 -20.44
C SER A 125 -22.45 -7.64 -19.27
N SER A 126 -21.32 -7.00 -19.54
CA SER A 126 -20.42 -6.38 -18.56
C SER A 126 -20.41 -4.85 -18.70
N LYS A 127 -19.74 -4.16 -17.78
CA LYS A 127 -19.56 -2.70 -17.85
C LYS A 127 -18.20 -2.28 -17.31
N ILE A 128 -17.67 -1.20 -17.87
CA ILE A 128 -16.54 -0.46 -17.32
C ILE A 128 -17.07 0.89 -16.82
N ALA A 129 -16.83 1.20 -15.55
CA ALA A 129 -17.22 2.47 -14.94
C ALA A 129 -16.00 3.20 -14.37
N LEU A 130 -15.97 4.52 -14.52
CA LEU A 130 -15.03 5.42 -13.86
C LEU A 130 -15.74 6.05 -12.66
N VAL A 131 -15.13 5.94 -11.49
CA VAL A 131 -15.70 6.32 -10.20
C VAL A 131 -14.75 7.27 -9.49
N THR A 132 -15.29 8.32 -8.88
CA THR A 132 -14.52 9.16 -7.95
C THR A 132 -14.88 8.81 -6.51
N GLY A 133 -13.88 8.55 -5.69
CA GLY A 133 -14.11 8.04 -4.34
C GLY A 133 -12.88 7.43 -3.70
N ASP A 134 -13.12 6.68 -2.63
CA ASP A 134 -12.11 5.89 -1.93
C ASP A 134 -12.33 4.40 -2.24
N LEU A 135 -11.29 3.74 -2.74
CA LEU A 135 -11.33 2.32 -3.08
C LEU A 135 -11.62 1.44 -1.85
N THR A 136 -11.23 1.86 -0.65
CA THR A 136 -11.52 1.15 0.61
C THR A 136 -12.98 1.28 1.06
N SER A 137 -13.73 2.21 0.45
CA SER A 137 -15.16 2.45 0.72
C SER A 137 -16.08 1.86 -0.36
N GLU A 138 -15.53 1.15 -1.35
CA GLU A 138 -16.32 0.48 -2.38
C GLU A 138 -17.26 -0.58 -1.80
N SER A 139 -18.34 -0.83 -2.53
CA SER A 139 -19.17 -2.03 -2.39
C SER A 139 -19.02 -2.86 -3.66
N ALA A 140 -18.19 -3.91 -3.57
CA ALA A 140 -17.75 -4.73 -4.70
C ALA A 140 -17.44 -6.16 -4.22
N ASP A 141 -17.45 -7.13 -5.12
CA ASP A 141 -17.01 -8.48 -4.76
C ASP A 141 -15.51 -8.48 -4.45
N LEU A 142 -14.72 -7.81 -5.30
CA LEU A 142 -13.27 -7.72 -5.15
C LEU A 142 -12.79 -6.27 -5.32
N ILE A 143 -11.78 -5.88 -4.55
CA ILE A 143 -10.97 -4.71 -4.87
C ILE A 143 -9.56 -5.15 -5.25
N VAL A 144 -8.86 -4.31 -6.01
CA VAL A 144 -7.47 -4.57 -6.40
C VAL A 144 -6.53 -3.66 -5.63
N ASN A 145 -5.56 -4.24 -4.95
CA ASN A 145 -4.47 -3.50 -4.38
C ASN A 145 -3.33 -3.37 -5.39
N ALA A 146 -2.85 -2.14 -5.64
CA ALA A 146 -1.58 -1.90 -6.34
C ALA A 146 -0.42 -2.22 -5.38
N ALA A 147 -0.04 -3.50 -5.34
CA ALA A 147 0.87 -4.05 -4.35
C ALA A 147 2.35 -3.87 -4.75
N ASN A 148 3.23 -3.85 -3.76
CA ASN A 148 4.65 -4.13 -3.99
C ASN A 148 4.88 -5.65 -4.08
N ALA A 149 6.03 -6.02 -4.65
CA ALA A 149 6.42 -7.42 -4.87
C ALA A 149 6.42 -8.27 -3.59
N TYR A 150 6.66 -7.67 -2.43
CA TYR A 150 6.77 -8.38 -1.15
C TYR A 150 5.43 -8.53 -0.42
N LEU A 151 4.33 -8.06 -1.02
CA LEU A 151 3.01 -8.02 -0.39
C LEU A 151 3.03 -7.40 1.01
N MET A 152 3.79 -6.31 1.18
CA MET A 152 3.86 -5.59 2.45
C MET A 152 3.07 -4.29 2.40
N ALA A 153 2.72 -3.75 3.58
CA ALA A 153 2.13 -2.43 3.67
C ALA A 153 3.05 -1.38 3.05
N GLY A 154 2.50 -0.60 2.12
CA GLY A 154 3.18 0.49 1.43
C GLY A 154 2.52 1.84 1.71
N ASN A 155 2.79 2.81 0.85
CA ASN A 155 2.11 4.11 0.84
C ASN A 155 0.97 4.12 -0.21
N GLY A 156 0.27 5.26 -0.32
CA GLY A 156 -0.81 5.45 -1.30
C GLY A 156 -1.96 4.46 -1.08
N VAL A 157 -2.54 3.97 -2.18
CA VAL A 157 -3.67 3.03 -2.12
C VAL A 157 -3.33 1.73 -1.38
N CYS A 158 -2.08 1.26 -1.47
CA CYS A 158 -1.63 0.05 -0.77
C CYS A 158 -1.66 0.24 0.75
N GLY A 159 -1.14 1.36 1.23
CA GLY A 159 -1.23 1.71 2.65
C GLY A 159 -2.68 1.87 3.10
N ALA A 160 -3.51 2.55 2.32
CA ALA A 160 -4.93 2.73 2.62
C ALA A 160 -5.67 1.39 2.77
N ILE A 161 -5.47 0.46 1.83
CA ILE A 161 -6.08 -0.88 1.88
C ILE A 161 -5.59 -1.67 3.09
N TYR A 162 -4.28 -1.75 3.35
CA TYR A 162 -3.77 -2.49 4.51
C TYR A 162 -4.25 -1.90 5.84
N ASN A 163 -4.30 -0.57 5.95
CA ASN A 163 -4.81 0.09 7.15
C ASN A 163 -6.30 -0.19 7.36
N ALA A 164 -7.11 -0.17 6.29
CA ALA A 164 -8.54 -0.39 6.36
C ALA A 164 -8.94 -1.87 6.50
N ALA A 165 -8.13 -2.79 5.95
CA ALA A 165 -8.40 -4.22 5.98
C ALA A 165 -7.90 -4.92 7.24
N GLY A 166 -7.01 -4.29 8.01
CA GLY A 166 -6.45 -4.87 9.24
C GLY A 166 -5.28 -5.82 9.01
N SER A 167 -4.63 -6.21 10.11
CA SER A 167 -3.40 -7.02 10.10
C SER A 167 -3.62 -8.45 9.57
N GLU A 168 -4.85 -8.97 9.61
CA GLU A 168 -5.17 -10.31 9.14
C GLU A 168 -4.85 -10.52 7.65
N VAL A 169 -5.02 -9.48 6.82
CA VAL A 169 -4.72 -9.52 5.39
C VAL A 169 -3.22 -9.62 5.16
N PHE A 170 -2.41 -8.92 5.96
CA PHE A 170 -0.96 -9.00 5.90
C PHE A 170 -0.45 -10.42 6.24
N GLU A 171 -1.00 -11.05 7.28
CA GLU A 171 -0.66 -12.42 7.63
C GLU A 171 -1.09 -13.43 6.55
N GLU A 172 -2.21 -13.17 5.87
CA GLU A 172 -2.63 -13.97 4.73
C GLU A 172 -1.69 -13.86 3.54
N CYS A 173 -1.26 -12.66 3.17
CA CYS A 173 -0.23 -12.44 2.15
C CYS A 173 1.05 -13.24 2.44
N ARG A 174 1.53 -13.20 3.68
CA ARG A 174 2.72 -13.96 4.10
C ARG A 174 2.51 -15.48 3.96
N ARG A 175 1.34 -15.99 4.37
CA ARG A 175 0.98 -17.41 4.21
C ARG A 175 0.95 -17.82 2.74
N ILE A 176 0.41 -16.98 1.85
CA ILE A 176 0.35 -17.26 0.41
C ILE A 176 1.76 -17.37 -0.18
N LEU A 177 2.64 -16.39 0.09
CA LEU A 177 4.02 -16.42 -0.40
C LEU A 177 4.76 -17.67 0.08
N LYS A 178 4.63 -18.01 1.37
CA LYS A 178 5.21 -19.22 1.95
C LYS A 178 4.67 -20.50 1.29
N PHE A 179 3.36 -20.59 1.08
CA PHE A 179 2.73 -21.75 0.44
C PHE A 179 3.21 -21.93 -1.02
N GLN A 180 3.40 -20.82 -1.73
CA GLN A 180 3.94 -20.82 -3.09
C GLN A 180 5.46 -21.00 -3.15
N SER A 181 6.14 -21.14 -2.00
CA SER A 181 7.60 -21.20 -1.91
C SER A 181 8.28 -20.02 -2.61
N LYS A 182 7.69 -18.83 -2.48
CA LYS A 182 8.16 -17.57 -3.05
C LYS A 182 8.50 -16.57 -1.95
N ASP A 183 9.57 -15.81 -2.13
CA ASP A 183 9.88 -14.66 -1.26
C ASP A 183 9.12 -13.40 -1.68
N ARG A 184 8.70 -13.32 -2.95
CA ARG A 184 8.00 -12.19 -3.55
C ARG A 184 7.19 -12.63 -4.77
N LEU A 185 6.20 -11.84 -5.15
CA LEU A 185 5.55 -11.92 -6.45
C LEU A 185 6.40 -11.23 -7.52
N SER A 186 6.39 -11.82 -8.72
CA SER A 186 6.96 -11.17 -9.91
C SER A 186 6.03 -10.08 -10.42
N CYS A 187 6.58 -9.14 -11.19
CA CYS A 187 5.76 -8.13 -11.86
C CYS A 187 4.72 -8.79 -12.78
N GLY A 188 3.48 -8.30 -12.76
CA GLY A 188 2.33 -8.87 -13.44
C GLY A 188 1.64 -10.00 -12.67
N GLU A 189 2.22 -10.54 -11.59
CA GLU A 189 1.56 -11.56 -10.77
C GLU A 189 0.57 -10.96 -9.75
N VAL A 190 -0.35 -11.81 -9.28
CA VAL A 190 -1.37 -11.45 -8.30
C VAL A 190 -1.46 -12.47 -7.16
N ALA A 191 -1.91 -12.03 -5.99
CA ALA A 191 -2.35 -12.89 -4.88
C ALA A 191 -3.76 -12.49 -4.43
N LEU A 192 -4.60 -13.46 -4.08
CA LEU A 192 -5.97 -13.22 -3.60
C LEU A 192 -6.05 -13.52 -2.10
N THR A 193 -6.60 -12.59 -1.33
CA THR A 193 -6.84 -12.70 0.11
C THR A 193 -8.30 -12.43 0.45
N ALA A 194 -8.69 -12.73 1.70
CA ALA A 194 -9.93 -12.23 2.27
C ALA A 194 -9.87 -10.70 2.48
N ALA A 195 -11.02 -10.07 2.67
CA ALA A 195 -11.12 -8.62 2.81
C ALA A 195 -10.78 -8.08 4.21
N GLY A 196 -10.59 -8.96 5.21
CA GLY A 196 -10.41 -8.57 6.61
C GLY A 196 -11.55 -7.66 7.10
N GLN A 197 -11.20 -6.52 7.68
CA GLN A 197 -12.14 -5.54 8.23
C GLN A 197 -12.96 -4.78 7.17
N LEU A 198 -12.65 -4.94 5.87
CA LEU A 198 -13.45 -4.36 4.78
C LEU A 198 -14.73 -5.18 4.48
N ALA A 199 -14.85 -6.38 5.03
CA ALA A 199 -16.06 -7.18 4.95
C ALA A 199 -17.22 -6.54 5.76
N PRO A 200 -18.50 -6.75 5.35
CA PRO A 200 -18.95 -7.54 4.22
C PRO A 200 -19.05 -6.76 2.89
N ARG A 201 -18.77 -5.45 2.89
CA ARG A 201 -18.91 -4.61 1.68
C ARG A 201 -17.98 -5.03 0.55
N ILE A 202 -16.80 -5.53 0.92
CA ILE A 202 -15.80 -6.10 0.03
C ILE A 202 -15.60 -7.56 0.45
N LYS A 203 -15.57 -8.50 -0.51
CA LYS A 203 -15.47 -9.93 -0.20
C LYS A 203 -14.05 -10.47 -0.31
N GLY A 204 -13.18 -9.80 -1.06
CA GLY A 204 -11.77 -10.15 -1.15
C GLY A 204 -10.91 -9.05 -1.76
N ILE A 205 -9.59 -9.22 -1.66
CA ILE A 205 -8.60 -8.28 -2.18
C ILE A 205 -7.65 -9.04 -3.12
N VAL A 206 -7.53 -8.55 -4.35
CA VAL A 206 -6.52 -9.02 -5.30
C VAL A 206 -5.30 -8.10 -5.20
N HIS A 207 -4.20 -8.58 -4.66
CA HIS A 207 -2.93 -7.86 -4.58
C HIS A 207 -2.17 -8.05 -5.90
N ALA A 208 -2.18 -7.05 -6.77
CA ALA A 208 -1.54 -7.09 -8.08
C ALA A 208 -0.24 -6.27 -8.09
N VAL A 209 0.84 -6.87 -8.59
CA VAL A 209 2.15 -6.20 -8.69
C VAL A 209 2.32 -5.59 -10.07
N GLY A 210 2.20 -4.27 -10.16
CA GLY A 210 2.48 -3.54 -11.39
C GLY A 210 3.98 -3.25 -11.59
N PRO A 211 4.39 -2.82 -12.80
CA PRO A 211 5.77 -2.44 -13.11
C PRO A 211 6.19 -1.16 -12.38
N ASP A 212 7.44 -1.14 -11.91
CA ASP A 212 8.10 0.03 -11.34
C ASP A 212 8.95 0.72 -12.41
N CYS A 213 8.47 1.84 -12.96
CA CYS A 213 9.11 2.54 -14.08
C CYS A 213 10.34 3.36 -13.65
N ARG A 214 10.63 3.44 -12.35
CA ARG A 214 11.88 4.02 -11.85
C ARG A 214 13.07 3.09 -12.07
N ILE A 215 12.79 1.79 -12.26
CA ILE A 215 13.81 0.75 -12.52
C ILE A 215 13.64 0.08 -13.90
N LEU A 216 12.42 -0.01 -14.43
CA LEU A 216 12.15 -0.56 -15.75
C LEU A 216 12.14 0.56 -16.81
N THR A 217 13.12 0.51 -17.72
CA THR A 217 13.31 1.54 -18.76
C THR A 217 12.67 1.19 -20.09
N GLU A 218 12.51 -0.10 -20.41
CA GLU A 218 11.95 -0.55 -21.69
C GLU A 218 10.43 -0.34 -21.75
N ASN A 219 9.98 0.53 -22.67
CA ASN A 219 8.57 0.92 -22.76
C ASN A 219 7.66 -0.29 -23.07
N GLN A 220 8.05 -1.14 -24.02
CA GLN A 220 7.22 -2.28 -24.41
C GLN A 220 7.06 -3.28 -23.25
N GLU A 221 8.14 -3.55 -22.51
CA GLU A 221 8.12 -4.47 -21.37
C GLU A 221 7.22 -3.97 -20.26
N ARG A 222 7.35 -2.70 -19.84
CA ARG A 222 6.48 -2.14 -18.78
C ARG A 222 5.00 -2.18 -19.17
N ARG A 223 4.65 -1.92 -20.43
CA ARG A 223 3.25 -1.97 -20.89
C ARG A 223 2.70 -3.40 -20.82
N GLU A 224 3.47 -4.37 -21.28
CA GLU A 224 3.08 -5.78 -21.23
C GLU A 224 2.91 -6.29 -19.79
N LEU A 225 3.82 -5.90 -18.90
CA LEU A 225 3.72 -6.26 -17.48
C LEU A 225 2.53 -5.60 -16.78
N LEU A 226 2.19 -4.36 -17.12
CA LEU A 226 1.00 -3.68 -16.60
C LEU A 226 -0.27 -4.37 -17.12
N ARG A 227 -0.32 -4.69 -18.42
CA ARG A 227 -1.43 -5.44 -19.04
C ARG A 227 -1.66 -6.77 -18.31
N LYS A 228 -0.59 -7.53 -18.11
CA LYS A 228 -0.63 -8.81 -17.40
C LYS A 228 -1.14 -8.69 -15.96
N ALA A 229 -0.82 -7.60 -15.26
CA ALA A 229 -1.33 -7.36 -13.91
C ALA A 229 -2.87 -7.21 -13.88
N TYR A 230 -3.44 -6.50 -14.86
CA TYR A 230 -4.90 -6.38 -15.01
C TYR A 230 -5.53 -7.72 -15.40
N GLU A 231 -5.01 -8.38 -16.44
CA GLU A 231 -5.55 -9.66 -16.92
C GLU A 231 -5.52 -10.75 -15.83
N ASN A 232 -4.43 -10.87 -15.07
CA ASN A 232 -4.34 -11.82 -13.98
C ASN A 232 -5.29 -11.48 -12.81
N ALA A 233 -5.53 -10.19 -12.54
CA ALA A 233 -6.48 -9.79 -11.52
C ALA A 233 -7.93 -10.13 -11.91
N LEU A 234 -8.30 -9.92 -13.19
CA LEU A 234 -9.60 -10.30 -13.72
C LEU A 234 -9.76 -11.82 -13.78
N ALA A 235 -8.69 -12.57 -14.12
CA ALA A 235 -8.70 -14.03 -14.07
C ALA A 235 -8.92 -14.56 -12.64
N ALA A 236 -8.31 -13.92 -11.64
CA ALA A 236 -8.58 -14.24 -10.24
C ALA A 236 -10.06 -13.95 -9.86
N ALA A 237 -10.64 -12.89 -10.43
CA ALA A 237 -12.04 -12.53 -10.22
C ALA A 237 -13.00 -13.58 -10.78
N ILE A 238 -12.86 -13.95 -12.05
CA ILE A 238 -13.69 -15.00 -12.68
C ILE A 238 -13.53 -16.33 -11.95
N LYS A 239 -12.30 -16.70 -11.56
CA LYS A 239 -12.07 -17.93 -10.80
C LYS A 239 -12.84 -17.95 -9.47
N LYS A 240 -12.97 -16.81 -8.80
CA LYS A 240 -13.69 -16.69 -7.53
C LYS A 240 -15.21 -16.54 -7.73
N HIS A 241 -15.61 -15.89 -8.81
CA HIS A 241 -16.98 -15.49 -9.13
C HIS A 241 -17.28 -15.75 -10.61
N PRO A 242 -17.59 -17.01 -10.99
CA PRO A 242 -17.63 -17.45 -12.39
C PRO A 242 -18.87 -16.99 -13.18
N THR A 243 -19.86 -16.37 -12.54
CA THR A 243 -21.11 -15.95 -13.19
C THR A 243 -21.25 -14.45 -13.26
N SER A 244 -21.05 -13.76 -12.14
CA SER A 244 -21.04 -12.30 -12.07
C SER A 244 -20.11 -11.82 -10.96
N CYS A 245 -19.35 -10.78 -11.26
CA CYS A 245 -18.40 -10.19 -10.34
C CYS A 245 -18.32 -8.69 -10.56
N THR A 246 -18.36 -7.91 -9.48
CA THR A 246 -17.92 -6.51 -9.49
C THR A 246 -16.52 -6.43 -8.93
N ILE A 247 -15.57 -5.92 -9.73
CA ILE A 247 -14.18 -5.74 -9.33
C ILE A 247 -13.75 -4.28 -9.50
N SER A 248 -13.17 -3.71 -8.45
CA SER A 248 -12.77 -2.29 -8.42
C SER A 248 -11.24 -2.15 -8.41
N PHE A 249 -10.70 -1.41 -9.36
CA PHE A 249 -9.28 -1.15 -9.57
C PHE A 249 -8.90 0.29 -9.20
N PRO A 250 -7.71 0.52 -8.64
CA PRO A 250 -7.03 1.80 -8.73
C PRO A 250 -6.32 1.91 -10.08
N SER A 251 -5.70 3.06 -10.35
CA SER A 251 -4.74 3.19 -11.46
C SER A 251 -3.38 2.60 -11.09
N ILE A 252 -3.18 1.31 -11.39
CA ILE A 252 -1.97 0.56 -11.02
C ILE A 252 -0.71 1.24 -11.58
N SER A 253 0.35 1.28 -10.77
CA SER A 253 1.68 1.84 -11.07
C SER A 253 1.78 3.36 -11.32
N THR A 254 0.69 4.12 -11.36
CA THR A 254 0.71 5.56 -11.69
C THR A 254 1.10 6.50 -10.53
N GLY A 255 1.26 5.96 -9.32
CA GLY A 255 1.76 6.70 -8.16
C GLY A 255 3.27 6.57 -8.00
N ILE A 256 3.70 5.89 -6.93
CA ILE A 256 5.11 5.71 -6.55
C ILE A 256 5.96 5.05 -7.64
N TYR A 257 5.35 4.21 -8.50
CA TYR A 257 6.02 3.48 -9.57
C TYR A 257 6.12 4.28 -10.89
N GLU A 258 5.62 5.52 -10.91
CA GLU A 258 5.84 6.51 -11.98
C GLU A 258 5.49 6.03 -13.41
N PHE A 259 4.51 5.13 -13.54
CA PHE A 259 3.99 4.80 -14.87
C PHE A 259 3.26 6.01 -15.46
N PRO A 260 3.57 6.45 -16.70
CA PRO A 260 2.91 7.59 -17.32
C PRO A 260 1.39 7.41 -17.37
N ALA A 261 0.64 8.35 -16.78
CA ALA A 261 -0.80 8.19 -16.53
C ALA A 261 -1.62 8.01 -17.82
N ASN A 262 -1.23 8.66 -18.92
CA ASN A 262 -1.86 8.51 -20.23
C ASN A 262 -1.67 7.10 -20.80
N GLU A 263 -0.44 6.58 -20.77
CA GLU A 263 -0.12 5.21 -21.22
C GLU A 263 -0.79 4.16 -20.32
N ALA A 264 -0.81 4.40 -19.00
CA ALA A 264 -1.46 3.51 -18.04
C ALA A 264 -2.97 3.38 -18.30
N ALA A 265 -3.66 4.49 -18.59
CA ALA A 265 -5.08 4.48 -18.90
C ALA A 265 -5.37 3.67 -20.16
N GLU A 266 -4.56 3.84 -21.22
CA GLU A 266 -4.66 3.07 -22.45
C GLU A 266 -4.47 1.56 -22.20
N VAL A 267 -3.39 1.18 -21.50
CA VAL A 267 -3.11 -0.23 -21.20
C VAL A 267 -4.20 -0.84 -20.32
N ALA A 268 -4.61 -0.15 -19.25
CA ALA A 268 -5.59 -0.65 -18.30
C ALA A 268 -6.95 -0.89 -18.95
N LEU A 269 -7.47 0.10 -19.67
CA LEU A 269 -8.79 0.01 -20.27
C LEU A 269 -8.81 -1.01 -21.40
N ASN A 270 -7.78 -1.07 -22.26
CA ASN A 270 -7.72 -2.05 -23.33
C ASN A 270 -7.58 -3.48 -22.79
N ALA A 271 -6.75 -3.69 -21.76
CA ALA A 271 -6.64 -4.99 -21.09
C ALA A 271 -8.01 -5.46 -20.54
N VAL A 272 -8.75 -4.56 -19.88
CA VAL A 272 -10.08 -4.87 -19.35
C VAL A 272 -11.09 -5.13 -20.48
N LYS A 273 -11.14 -4.28 -21.52
CA LYS A 273 -12.05 -4.47 -22.67
C LYS A 273 -11.79 -5.81 -23.34
N ASP A 274 -10.55 -6.11 -23.68
CA ASP A 274 -10.17 -7.35 -24.36
C ASP A 274 -10.49 -8.57 -23.51
N PHE A 275 -10.22 -8.51 -22.20
CA PHE A 275 -10.51 -9.59 -21.27
C PHE A 275 -12.03 -9.85 -21.14
N ILE A 276 -12.85 -8.80 -21.04
CA ILE A 276 -14.31 -8.93 -21.00
C ILE A 276 -14.82 -9.58 -22.29
N LEU A 277 -14.32 -9.17 -23.46
CA LEU A 277 -14.73 -9.72 -24.75
C LEU A 277 -14.33 -11.18 -24.93
N GLN A 278 -13.23 -11.61 -24.29
CA GLN A 278 -12.78 -13.00 -24.29
C GLN A 278 -13.58 -13.90 -23.31
N HIS A 279 -14.32 -13.31 -22.38
CA HIS A 279 -15.08 -14.01 -21.34
C HIS A 279 -16.56 -13.59 -21.28
N PRO A 280 -17.32 -13.69 -22.39
CA PRO A 280 -18.71 -13.21 -22.47
C PRO A 280 -19.68 -13.96 -21.54
N GLU A 281 -19.31 -15.15 -21.07
CA GLU A 281 -20.07 -15.97 -20.12
C GLU A 281 -20.14 -15.38 -18.70
N THR A 282 -19.23 -14.48 -18.34
CA THR A 282 -19.18 -13.86 -17.01
C THR A 282 -19.61 -12.39 -17.09
N ALA A 283 -20.60 -11.98 -16.29
CA ALA A 283 -20.96 -10.58 -16.14
C ALA A 283 -19.97 -9.86 -15.21
N LEU A 284 -18.87 -9.37 -15.79
CA LEU A 284 -17.72 -8.77 -15.11
C LEU A 284 -17.82 -7.24 -15.10
N ASN A 285 -18.39 -6.69 -14.03
CA ASN A 285 -18.52 -5.24 -13.85
C ASN A 285 -17.21 -4.68 -13.29
N VAL A 286 -16.47 -3.92 -14.09
CA VAL A 286 -15.18 -3.34 -13.71
C VAL A 286 -15.35 -1.86 -13.36
N ARG A 287 -14.79 -1.45 -12.23
CA ARG A 287 -14.75 -0.05 -11.80
C ARG A 287 -13.31 0.43 -11.68
N PHE A 288 -13.00 1.62 -12.18
CA PHE A 288 -11.76 2.32 -11.87
C PHE A 288 -12.07 3.45 -10.89
N VAL A 289 -11.49 3.38 -9.70
CA VAL A 289 -11.76 4.31 -8.59
C VAL A 289 -10.60 5.27 -8.42
N PHE A 290 -10.89 6.56 -8.53
CA PHE A 290 -9.91 7.65 -8.41
C PHE A 290 -10.25 8.54 -7.23
N LEU A 291 -9.25 9.04 -6.52
CA LEU A 291 -9.47 10.11 -5.56
C LEU A 291 -9.98 11.36 -6.29
N LYS A 292 -10.87 12.12 -5.65
CA LYS A 292 -11.51 13.31 -6.27
C LYS A 292 -10.51 14.35 -6.78
N ASN A 293 -9.30 14.40 -6.20
CA ASN A 293 -8.24 15.33 -6.57
C ASN A 293 -7.27 14.77 -7.63
N ASP A 294 -7.45 13.55 -8.12
CA ASP A 294 -6.62 12.95 -9.16
C ASP A 294 -7.12 13.31 -10.57
N SER A 295 -7.13 14.62 -10.87
CA SER A 295 -7.66 15.15 -12.13
C SER A 295 -6.94 14.60 -13.36
N SER A 296 -5.65 14.28 -13.24
CA SER A 296 -4.85 13.71 -14.34
C SER A 296 -5.30 12.30 -14.69
N ALA A 297 -5.40 11.40 -13.70
CA ALA A 297 -5.87 10.05 -13.97
C ALA A 297 -7.31 10.06 -14.50
N ILE A 298 -8.19 10.84 -13.86
CA ILE A 298 -9.58 10.99 -14.28
C ILE A 298 -9.67 11.44 -15.74
N PHE A 299 -8.90 12.47 -16.14
CA PHE A 299 -8.91 12.97 -17.51
C PHE A 299 -8.43 11.92 -18.52
N ASN A 300 -7.32 11.24 -18.22
CA ASN A 300 -6.74 10.22 -19.11
C ASN A 300 -7.70 9.03 -19.29
N TYR A 301 -8.23 8.47 -18.20
CA TYR A 301 -9.17 7.35 -18.29
C TYR A 301 -10.48 7.73 -18.97
N LYS A 302 -11.02 8.93 -18.70
CA LYS A 302 -12.24 9.40 -19.36
C LYS A 302 -12.05 9.57 -20.86
N THR A 303 -10.93 10.18 -21.27
CA THR A 303 -10.60 10.37 -22.68
C THR A 303 -10.46 9.03 -23.40
N THR A 304 -9.70 8.09 -22.82
CA THR A 304 -9.51 6.76 -23.40
C THR A 304 -10.82 5.97 -23.47
N LEU A 305 -11.63 5.96 -22.42
CA LEU A 305 -12.90 5.21 -22.39
C LEU A 305 -13.91 5.74 -23.41
N ASN A 306 -13.94 7.05 -23.64
CA ASN A 306 -14.81 7.66 -24.66
C ASN A 306 -14.39 7.29 -26.09
N ASN A 307 -13.12 6.96 -26.30
CA ASN A 307 -12.58 6.54 -27.60
C ASN A 307 -12.75 5.04 -27.86
N PHE A 308 -13.34 4.28 -26.94
CA PHE A 308 -13.70 2.91 -27.23
C PHE A 308 -14.78 2.92 -28.30
N ASP A 309 -14.61 2.13 -29.35
CA ASP A 309 -15.71 1.69 -30.21
C ASP A 309 -16.58 0.71 -29.42
#